data_AF-A0A7S0A3L3-F1
#
_entry.id   AF-A0A7S0A3L3-F1
#
_cell.length_a   1.000
_cell.length_b   1.000
_cell.length_c   1.000
_cell.angle_alpha   90.00
_cell.angle_beta   90.00
_cell.angle_gamma   90.00
#
_symmetry.space_group_name_H-M   'P 1'
#
loop_
_entity.id
_entity.type
_entity.pdbx_description
1 polymer ?
#
loop_
_entity_poly.entity_id
_entity_poly.type
_entity_poly.pdbx_seq_one_letter_code
_entity_poly.pdbx_strand_id
1 'polypeptide(L)'
;PDLTSGGTNRALAEFVRRALLVPSDGNTDAYPTVLAQWEIARELTALEVPVAFSAELDGKAYITTCDVLNKFVEQSPPQLNELPVAIVAHPDHAWRCWALATLAGYNAFVPDPGSVPDFKWSDFGCNSEGYDESSVQEHTVHSDIFCPKESQLQEAVLRANPWLEAD
;
A
#
# COMPACT_ATOMS: atom_id res chain seq x y z
N PRO A 1 12.59 7.40 18.38
CA PRO A 1 12.12 6.16 17.71
C PRO A 1 13.07 5.81 16.58
N ASP A 2 13.36 4.52 16.37
CA ASP A 2 13.99 4.08 15.14
C ASP A 2 13.07 4.50 13.99
N LEU A 3 13.59 5.32 13.09
CA LEU A 3 12.82 5.81 11.96
C LEU A 3 13.01 4.90 10.76
N THR A 4 13.88 3.90 10.80
CA THR A 4 14.21 3.04 9.65
C THR A 4 13.00 2.26 9.18
N SER A 5 12.75 2.24 7.86
CA SER A 5 11.57 1.58 7.28
C SER A 5 11.80 0.09 7.35
N GLY A 6 10.79 -0.67 7.75
CA GLY A 6 10.84 -2.14 7.70
C GLY A 6 11.02 -2.67 6.27
N GLY A 7 11.43 -3.93 6.15
CA GLY A 7 11.62 -4.64 4.89
C GLY A 7 10.40 -4.61 3.97
N THR A 8 9.20 -4.77 4.53
CA THR A 8 7.95 -4.72 3.77
C THR A 8 7.77 -3.37 3.09
N ASN A 9 8.05 -2.26 3.78
CA ASN A 9 7.94 -0.91 3.21
C ASN A 9 8.95 -0.67 2.08
N ARG A 10 10.20 -1.17 2.23
CA ARG A 10 11.22 -1.13 1.17
C ARG A 10 10.80 -1.92 -0.07
N ALA A 11 10.28 -3.13 0.14
CA ALA A 11 9.80 -3.99 -0.92
C ALA A 11 8.63 -3.37 -1.69
N LEU A 12 7.65 -2.79 -0.98
CA LEU A 12 6.54 -2.08 -1.61
C LEU A 12 7.01 -0.87 -2.43
N ALA A 13 7.99 -0.11 -1.94
CA ALA A 13 8.55 1.01 -2.70
C ALA A 13 9.26 0.54 -4.00
N GLU A 14 10.01 -0.54 -3.95
CA GLU A 14 10.63 -1.12 -5.15
C GLU A 14 9.57 -1.64 -6.13
N PHE A 15 8.52 -2.27 -5.61
CA PHE A 15 7.41 -2.74 -6.45
C PHE A 15 6.76 -1.59 -7.21
N VAL A 16 6.45 -0.46 -6.55
CA VAL A 16 5.94 0.76 -7.21
C VAL A 16 6.90 1.21 -8.31
N ARG A 17 8.20 1.30 -7.99
CA ARG A 17 9.22 1.75 -8.95
C ARG A 17 9.28 0.87 -10.20
N ARG A 18 9.24 -0.46 -10.04
CA ARG A 18 9.36 -1.41 -11.15
C ARG A 18 8.08 -1.60 -11.94
N ALA A 19 6.93 -1.67 -11.26
CA ALA A 19 5.67 -2.08 -11.86
C ALA A 19 4.86 -0.92 -12.40
N LEU A 20 4.92 0.25 -11.73
CA LEU A 20 4.00 1.36 -11.98
C LEU A 20 4.68 2.56 -12.63
N LEU A 21 6.02 2.60 -12.62
CA LEU A 21 6.82 3.76 -13.04
C LEU A 21 7.95 3.39 -14.01
N VAL A 22 7.88 2.26 -14.71
CA VAL A 22 8.77 2.00 -15.86
C VAL A 22 7.94 2.19 -17.14
N PRO A 23 8.16 3.27 -17.91
CA PRO A 23 7.45 3.45 -19.17
C PRO A 23 7.88 2.35 -20.15
N SER A 24 6.90 1.60 -20.68
CA SER A 24 7.12 0.56 -21.69
C SER A 24 7.76 1.09 -22.98
N ASP A 25 7.68 2.40 -23.21
CA ASP A 25 8.06 3.11 -24.44
C ASP A 25 9.04 4.28 -24.21
N GLY A 26 9.52 4.47 -22.97
CA GLY A 26 10.41 5.59 -22.62
C GLY A 26 9.72 6.95 -22.54
N ASN A 27 8.39 7.03 -22.62
CA ASN A 27 7.66 8.28 -22.45
C ASN A 27 7.54 8.63 -20.95
N THR A 28 8.15 9.75 -20.56
CA THR A 28 8.19 10.21 -19.16
C THR A 28 7.06 11.16 -18.79
N ASP A 29 6.19 11.52 -19.74
CA ASP A 29 5.16 12.56 -19.57
C ASP A 29 3.89 12.09 -18.82
N ALA A 30 3.81 10.84 -18.36
CA ALA A 30 2.63 10.31 -17.69
C ALA A 30 2.94 9.34 -16.55
N TYR A 31 3.81 9.73 -15.62
CA TYR A 31 3.90 9.01 -14.34
C TYR A 31 2.60 9.17 -13.54
N PRO A 32 2.05 8.09 -12.96
CA PRO A 32 0.95 8.21 -12.01
C PRO A 32 1.35 9.08 -10.83
N THR A 33 0.36 9.81 -10.30
CA THR A 33 0.52 10.55 -9.06
C THR A 33 0.63 9.56 -7.90
N VAL A 34 1.72 9.63 -7.13
CA VAL A 34 1.97 8.71 -6.01
C VAL A 34 1.63 9.39 -4.67
N LEU A 35 0.70 8.78 -3.95
CA LEU A 35 0.36 9.08 -2.56
C LEU A 35 0.85 7.91 -1.69
N ALA A 36 1.60 8.17 -0.62
CA ALA A 36 2.19 7.10 0.19
C ALA A 36 2.18 7.42 1.69
N GLN A 37 2.08 6.39 2.54
CA GLN A 37 2.41 6.51 3.96
C GLN A 37 3.89 6.92 4.11
N TRP A 38 4.20 7.72 5.14
CA TRP A 38 5.53 8.31 5.35
C TRP A 38 6.72 7.34 5.21
N GLU A 39 6.63 6.11 5.73
CA GLU A 39 7.70 5.12 5.61
C GLU A 39 7.97 4.73 4.16
N ILE A 40 6.91 4.43 3.41
CA ILE A 40 6.99 4.07 1.99
C ILE A 40 7.42 5.30 1.18
N ALA A 41 6.89 6.48 1.50
CA ALA A 41 7.24 7.73 0.83
C ALA A 41 8.74 8.03 0.91
N ARG A 42 9.37 7.73 2.07
CA ARG A 42 10.82 7.87 2.21
C ARG A 42 11.58 6.89 1.34
N GLU A 43 11.19 5.63 1.30
CA GLU A 43 11.87 4.63 0.46
C GLU A 43 11.72 4.97 -1.03
N LEU A 44 10.54 5.43 -1.45
CA LEU A 44 10.32 5.94 -2.81
C LEU A 44 11.22 7.14 -3.12
N THR A 45 11.35 8.08 -2.19
CA THR A 45 12.24 9.24 -2.36
C THR A 45 13.70 8.81 -2.50
N ALA A 46 14.16 7.82 -1.72
CA ALA A 46 15.51 7.27 -1.83
C ALA A 46 15.76 6.55 -3.17
N LEU A 47 14.69 6.06 -3.81
CA LEU A 47 14.68 5.46 -5.14
C LEU A 47 14.46 6.48 -6.27
N GLU A 48 14.50 7.78 -5.97
CA GLU A 48 14.26 8.88 -6.92
C GLU A 48 12.85 8.85 -7.56
N VAL A 49 11.89 8.20 -6.91
CA VAL A 49 10.48 8.21 -7.30
C VAL A 49 9.79 9.45 -6.72
N PRO A 50 9.17 10.31 -7.56
CA PRO A 50 8.40 11.45 -7.07
C PRO A 50 7.17 11.01 -6.26
N VAL A 51 7.06 11.50 -5.03
CA VAL A 51 5.89 11.33 -4.16
C VAL A 51 5.15 12.66 -4.11
N ALA A 52 3.91 12.69 -4.59
CA ALA A 52 3.10 13.90 -4.63
C ALA A 52 2.60 14.31 -3.24
N PHE A 53 2.36 13.32 -2.38
CA PHE A 53 1.93 13.56 -1.01
C PHE A 53 2.29 12.39 -0.09
N SER A 54 2.66 12.74 1.15
CA SER A 54 2.96 11.77 2.20
C SER A 54 1.98 11.88 3.37
N ALA A 55 1.38 10.75 3.75
CA ALA A 55 0.56 10.66 4.94
C ALA A 55 1.46 10.51 6.19
N GLU A 56 1.69 11.64 6.85
CA GLU A 56 2.50 11.76 8.07
C GLU A 56 1.74 11.32 9.35
N LEU A 57 2.50 11.01 10.40
CA LEU A 57 1.97 10.58 11.70
C LEU A 57 1.24 11.69 12.48
N ASP A 58 1.47 12.98 12.17
CA ASP A 58 0.95 14.14 12.90
C ASP A 58 1.10 14.07 14.43
N GLY A 59 2.24 13.55 14.90
CA GLY A 59 2.52 13.39 16.34
C GLY A 59 1.84 12.17 16.98
N LYS A 60 1.12 11.33 16.23
CA LYS A 60 0.64 10.02 16.68
C LYS A 60 1.80 9.00 16.70
N ALA A 61 1.66 7.97 17.51
CA ALA A 61 2.59 6.83 17.49
C ALA A 61 2.33 5.88 16.31
N TYR A 62 1.12 5.92 15.74
CA TYR A 62 0.65 5.04 14.67
C TYR A 62 -0.49 5.73 13.89
N ILE A 63 -0.59 5.46 12.60
CA ILE A 63 -1.73 5.85 11.75
C ILE A 63 -2.39 4.59 11.19
N THR A 64 -3.72 4.56 11.25
CA THR A 64 -4.51 3.44 10.71
C THR A 64 -4.66 3.56 9.20
N THR A 65 -5.09 2.48 8.54
CA THR A 65 -5.49 2.50 7.12
C THR A 65 -6.53 3.59 6.83
N CYS A 66 -7.49 3.81 7.74
CA CYS A 66 -8.49 4.86 7.60
C CYS A 66 -7.89 6.27 7.75
N ASP A 67 -6.94 6.47 8.67
CA ASP A 67 -6.23 7.76 8.79
C ASP A 67 -5.47 8.09 7.50
N VAL A 68 -4.76 7.09 6.92
CA VAL A 68 -4.03 7.24 5.66
C VAL A 68 -5.00 7.56 4.52
N LEU A 69 -6.08 6.79 4.38
CA LEU A 69 -7.07 7.02 3.32
C LEU A 69 -7.74 8.39 3.43
N ASN A 70 -8.11 8.83 4.63
CA ASN A 70 -8.73 10.16 4.82
C ASN A 70 -7.81 11.28 4.32
N LYS A 71 -6.51 11.20 4.63
CA LYS A 71 -5.52 12.16 4.13
C LYS A 71 -5.39 12.12 2.61
N PHE A 72 -5.45 10.93 2.01
CA PHE A 72 -5.42 10.80 0.55
C PHE A 72 -6.67 11.36 -0.12
N VAL A 73 -7.85 11.14 0.47
CA VAL A 73 -9.11 11.72 0.00
C VAL A 73 -9.11 13.24 0.10
N GLU A 74 -8.58 13.81 1.18
CA GLU A 74 -8.42 15.25 1.32
C GLU A 74 -7.50 15.85 0.24
N GLN A 75 -6.42 15.14 -0.08
CA GLN A 75 -5.42 15.60 -1.06
C GLN A 75 -5.84 15.38 -2.51
N SER A 76 -6.50 14.26 -2.81
CA SER A 76 -6.85 13.82 -4.16
C SER A 76 -8.23 13.16 -4.15
N PRO A 77 -9.31 13.91 -3.93
CA PRO A 77 -10.66 13.36 -3.79
C PRO A 77 -11.08 12.62 -5.07
N PRO A 78 -11.89 11.55 -4.95
CA PRO A 78 -12.33 10.75 -6.09
C PRO A 78 -13.14 11.60 -7.08
N GLN A 79 -12.88 11.42 -8.37
CA GLN A 79 -13.55 12.17 -9.44
C GLN A 79 -14.30 11.25 -10.41
N LEU A 80 -15.41 11.76 -10.96
CA LEU A 80 -16.16 11.05 -11.99
C LEU A 80 -15.31 10.91 -13.27
N ASN A 81 -15.11 9.68 -13.75
CA ASN A 81 -14.27 9.33 -14.91
C ASN A 81 -12.75 9.43 -14.68
N GLU A 82 -12.28 9.34 -13.43
CA GLU A 82 -10.87 9.16 -13.16
C GLU A 82 -10.34 7.82 -13.68
N LEU A 83 -9.04 7.78 -13.99
CA LEU A 83 -8.35 6.53 -14.28
C LEU A 83 -8.34 5.63 -13.03
N PRO A 84 -8.32 4.29 -13.19
CA PRO A 84 -8.26 3.39 -12.06
C PRO A 84 -7.06 3.67 -11.14
N VAL A 85 -7.29 3.65 -9.83
CA VAL A 85 -6.28 3.83 -8.78
C VAL A 85 -5.67 2.48 -8.41
N ALA A 86 -4.35 2.38 -8.53
CA ALA A 86 -3.61 1.20 -8.07
C ALA A 86 -3.41 1.27 -6.55
N ILE A 87 -3.88 0.26 -5.82
CA ILE A 87 -3.70 0.13 -4.38
C ILE A 87 -2.51 -0.78 -4.10
N VAL A 88 -1.39 -0.17 -3.70
CA VAL A 88 -0.18 -0.91 -3.33
C VAL A 88 -0.11 -1.10 -1.82
N ALA A 89 -0.19 -2.35 -1.38
CA ALA A 89 -0.07 -2.76 0.01
C ALA A 89 0.46 -4.21 0.08
N HIS A 90 0.78 -4.67 1.29
CA HIS A 90 1.08 -6.08 1.54
C HIS A 90 -0.11 -6.96 1.07
N PRO A 91 0.08 -8.12 0.40
CA PRO A 91 -1.01 -8.93 -0.12
C PRO A 91 -2.12 -9.23 0.89
N ASP A 92 -1.74 -9.64 2.10
CA ASP A 92 -2.70 -9.94 3.17
C ASP A 92 -3.49 -8.70 3.65
N HIS A 93 -3.01 -7.49 3.39
CA HIS A 93 -3.66 -6.23 3.75
C HIS A 93 -4.39 -5.55 2.56
N ALA A 94 -4.01 -5.89 1.33
CA ALA A 94 -4.40 -5.14 0.14
C ALA A 94 -5.90 -5.14 -0.12
N TRP A 95 -6.60 -6.25 0.17
CA TRP A 95 -8.05 -6.31 0.03
C TRP A 95 -8.75 -5.23 0.85
N ARG A 96 -8.35 -5.01 2.12
CA ARG A 96 -9.00 -4.01 2.98
C ARG A 96 -8.70 -2.59 2.50
N CYS A 97 -7.48 -2.33 2.03
CA CYS A 97 -7.13 -1.05 1.41
C CYS A 97 -7.99 -0.78 0.17
N TRP A 98 -8.16 -1.78 -0.71
CA TRP A 98 -9.02 -1.70 -1.88
C TRP A 98 -10.48 -1.45 -1.48
N ALA A 99 -11.04 -2.26 -0.59
CA ALA A 99 -12.42 -2.14 -0.15
C ALA A 99 -12.73 -0.74 0.40
N LEU A 100 -11.84 -0.20 1.24
CA LEU A 100 -12.01 1.14 1.80
C LEU A 100 -11.88 2.24 0.74
N ALA A 101 -10.96 2.12 -0.22
CA ALA A 101 -10.84 3.06 -1.33
C ALA A 101 -12.10 3.04 -2.23
N THR A 102 -12.60 1.84 -2.56
CA THR A 102 -13.85 1.67 -3.32
C THR A 102 -15.04 2.30 -2.58
N LEU A 103 -15.15 2.09 -1.26
CA LEU A 103 -16.19 2.73 -0.43
C LEU A 103 -16.04 4.26 -0.35
N ALA A 104 -14.84 4.78 -0.47
CA ALA A 104 -14.60 6.22 -0.56
C ALA A 104 -15.00 6.80 -1.94
N GLY A 105 -15.22 5.94 -2.95
CA GLY A 105 -15.67 6.32 -4.29
C GLY A 105 -14.62 6.20 -5.38
N TYR A 106 -13.43 5.67 -5.08
CA TYR A 106 -12.40 5.43 -6.09
C TYR A 106 -12.75 4.21 -6.96
N ASN A 107 -12.40 4.28 -8.24
CA ASN A 107 -12.28 3.10 -9.08
C ASN A 107 -10.92 2.44 -8.81
N ALA A 108 -10.85 1.45 -7.91
CA ALA A 108 -9.58 0.91 -7.42
C ALA A 108 -9.31 -0.53 -7.87
N PHE A 109 -8.03 -0.88 -8.03
CA PHE A 109 -7.57 -2.26 -8.23
C PHE A 109 -6.28 -2.54 -7.45
N VAL A 110 -5.98 -3.83 -7.21
CA VAL A 110 -4.76 -4.26 -6.52
C VAL A 110 -3.82 -4.94 -7.52
N PRO A 111 -2.66 -4.36 -7.85
CA PRO A 111 -1.67 -5.03 -8.68
C PRO A 111 -0.95 -6.13 -7.87
N ASP A 112 -0.63 -7.25 -8.53
CA ASP A 112 0.06 -8.38 -7.90
C ASP A 112 1.59 -8.18 -7.90
N PRO A 113 2.26 -8.12 -6.74
CA PRO A 113 3.73 -8.09 -6.67
C PRO A 113 4.40 -9.28 -7.36
N GLY A 114 3.74 -10.44 -7.39
CA GLY A 114 4.21 -11.65 -8.07
C GLY A 114 4.26 -11.53 -9.59
N SER A 115 3.58 -10.54 -10.19
CA SER A 115 3.62 -10.31 -11.63
C SER A 115 4.86 -9.57 -12.12
N VAL A 116 5.71 -9.08 -11.20
CA VAL A 116 6.92 -8.32 -11.56
C VAL A 116 8.11 -9.27 -11.68
N PRO A 117 8.75 -9.34 -12.86
CA PRO A 117 9.94 -10.16 -13.04
C PRO A 117 11.03 -9.83 -12.02
N ASP A 118 11.62 -10.88 -11.45
CA ASP A 118 12.72 -10.81 -10.49
C ASP A 118 12.43 -10.00 -9.21
N PHE A 119 11.16 -9.73 -8.88
CA PHE A 119 10.78 -9.18 -7.59
C PHE A 119 10.73 -10.30 -6.54
N LYS A 120 11.48 -10.13 -5.45
CA LYS A 120 11.48 -11.06 -4.31
C LYS A 120 11.48 -10.29 -3.00
N TRP A 121 10.52 -10.58 -2.14
CA TRP A 121 10.44 -10.05 -0.78
C TRP A 121 11.74 -10.22 0.01
N SER A 122 12.43 -11.35 -0.18
CA SER A 122 13.71 -11.66 0.48
C SER A 122 14.83 -10.67 0.20
N ASP A 123 14.82 -10.00 -0.96
CA ASP A 123 15.86 -9.04 -1.32
C ASP A 123 15.78 -7.76 -0.46
N PHE A 124 14.68 -7.59 0.28
CA PHE A 124 14.41 -6.46 1.15
C PHE A 124 14.42 -6.83 2.64
N GLY A 125 14.85 -8.05 2.99
CA GLY A 125 14.88 -8.52 4.37
C GLY A 125 13.54 -9.06 4.89
N CYS A 126 12.62 -9.41 3.99
CA CYS A 126 11.39 -10.10 4.36
C CYS A 126 11.52 -11.62 4.19
N ASN A 127 10.60 -12.38 4.78
CA ASN A 127 10.40 -13.79 4.41
C ASN A 127 9.67 -13.91 3.06
N SER A 128 9.41 -15.15 2.61
CA SER A 128 8.75 -15.41 1.31
C SER A 128 7.31 -14.88 1.21
N GLU A 129 6.68 -14.61 2.35
CA GLU A 129 5.31 -14.10 2.44
C GLU A 129 5.25 -12.57 2.45
N GLY A 130 6.39 -11.87 2.54
CA GLY A 130 6.45 -10.40 2.53
C GLY A 130 6.55 -9.74 3.90
N TYR A 131 6.72 -10.53 4.97
CA TYR A 131 6.85 -10.03 6.33
C TYR A 131 8.30 -9.81 6.75
N ASP A 132 8.57 -8.71 7.43
CA ASP A 132 9.84 -8.43 8.10
C ASP A 132 9.82 -8.97 9.54
N GLU A 133 10.50 -10.09 9.78
CA GLU A 133 10.58 -10.74 11.10
C GLU A 133 11.27 -9.87 12.17
N SER A 134 11.98 -8.82 11.75
CA SER A 134 12.59 -7.82 12.63
C SER A 134 11.71 -6.59 12.89
N SER A 135 10.49 -6.54 12.33
CA SER A 135 9.56 -5.42 12.53
C SER A 135 9.31 -5.16 14.01
N VAL A 136 9.41 -3.88 14.39
CA VAL A 136 9.04 -3.41 15.74
C VAL A 136 7.53 -3.46 16.00
N GLN A 137 6.73 -3.65 14.94
CA GLN A 137 5.30 -3.89 15.05
C GLN A 137 5.07 -5.40 15.12
N GLU A 138 5.02 -5.97 16.32
CA GLU A 138 4.90 -7.43 16.56
C GLU A 138 3.72 -8.10 15.85
N HIS A 139 2.71 -7.35 15.43
CA HIS A 139 1.55 -7.88 14.73
C HIS A 139 1.73 -7.97 13.20
N THR A 140 2.88 -7.54 12.67
CA THR A 140 3.20 -7.51 11.23
C THR A 140 4.46 -8.30 10.91
N VAL A 141 4.84 -9.26 11.76
CA VAL A 141 6.08 -10.07 11.58
C VAL A 141 5.82 -11.40 10.85
N HIS A 142 4.58 -11.91 10.87
CA HIS A 142 4.16 -13.15 10.20
C HIS A 142 2.68 -13.14 9.85
N SER A 143 2.31 -13.95 8.85
CA SER A 143 0.92 -14.16 8.41
C SER A 143 0.03 -14.76 9.50
N ASP A 144 0.54 -15.72 10.27
CA ASP A 144 -0.20 -16.38 11.35
C ASP A 144 -0.58 -15.42 12.51
N ILE A 145 0.11 -14.29 12.63
CA ILE A 145 -0.19 -13.22 13.60
C ILE A 145 -1.05 -12.12 12.96
N PHE A 146 -0.72 -11.71 11.73
CA PHE A 146 -1.39 -10.60 11.04
C PHE A 146 -2.79 -10.98 10.57
N CYS A 147 -2.91 -12.09 9.85
CA CYS A 147 -4.14 -12.49 9.17
C CYS A 147 -5.34 -12.65 10.12
N PRO A 148 -5.23 -13.25 11.33
CA PRO A 148 -6.38 -13.33 12.23
C PRO A 148 -6.96 -11.97 12.63
N LYS A 149 -6.12 -10.94 12.79
CA LYS A 149 -6.56 -9.58 13.09
C LYS A 149 -7.16 -8.93 11.86
N GLU A 150 -6.50 -9.10 10.73
CA GLU A 150 -6.95 -8.52 9.47
C GLU A 150 -8.29 -9.10 9.04
N SER A 151 -8.50 -10.42 9.12
CA SER A 151 -9.77 -11.07 8.79
C SER A 151 -10.94 -10.53 9.62
N GLN A 152 -10.74 -10.21 10.90
CA GLN A 152 -11.81 -9.60 11.72
C GLN A 152 -12.21 -8.21 11.19
N LEU A 153 -11.23 -7.43 10.73
CA LEU A 153 -11.50 -6.12 10.11
C LEU A 153 -12.17 -6.29 8.74
N GLN A 154 -11.76 -7.27 7.95
CA GLN A 154 -12.38 -7.57 6.67
C GLN A 154 -13.84 -8.03 6.83
N GLU A 155 -14.12 -8.95 7.75
CA GLU A 155 -15.47 -9.39 8.10
C GLU A 155 -16.36 -8.24 8.55
N ALA A 156 -15.82 -7.27 9.29
CA ALA A 156 -16.57 -6.08 9.69
C ALA A 156 -16.95 -5.20 8.49
N VAL A 157 -16.04 -5.02 7.53
CA VAL A 157 -16.30 -4.30 6.27
C VAL A 157 -17.35 -5.02 5.43
N LEU A 158 -17.20 -6.33 5.25
CA LEU A 158 -18.13 -7.17 4.48
C LEU A 158 -19.53 -7.20 5.09
N ARG A 159 -19.64 -7.34 6.41
CA ARG A 159 -20.93 -7.32 7.10
C ARG A 159 -21.68 -6.00 6.88
N ALA A 160 -20.95 -4.88 6.83
CA ALA A 160 -21.54 -3.58 6.55
C ALA A 160 -21.81 -3.35 5.06
N ASN A 161 -21.06 -4.01 4.17
CA ASN A 161 -21.10 -3.82 2.72
C ASN A 161 -20.98 -5.17 1.96
N PRO A 162 -22.02 -6.04 1.99
CA PRO A 162 -21.91 -7.40 1.45
C PRO A 162 -21.66 -7.47 -0.06
N TRP A 163 -21.93 -6.39 -0.79
CA TRP A 163 -21.70 -6.32 -2.23
C TRP A 163 -20.22 -6.33 -2.62
N LEU A 164 -19.30 -6.12 -1.66
CA LEU A 164 -17.86 -6.22 -1.86
C LEU A 164 -17.32 -7.66 -1.96
N GLU A 165 -18.16 -8.68 -1.73
CA GLU A 165 -17.78 -10.09 -1.94
C GLU A 165 -17.80 -10.50 -3.42
N ALA A 166 -18.44 -9.71 -4.27
CA ALA A 166 -18.66 -10.03 -5.68
C ALA A 166 -17.60 -9.36 -6.57
N ASP A 167 -16.48 -10.05 -6.78
CA ASP A 167 -15.68 -9.99 -8.02
C ASP A 167 -14.82 -11.27 -8.17
#